data_AF-A0A5M9MN23-F1
#
_entry.id   AF-A0A5M9MN23-F1
#
_cell.length_a   1.000
_cell.length_b   1.000
_cell.length_c   1.000
_cell.angle_alpha   90.00
_cell.angle_beta   90.00
_cell.angle_gamma   90.00
#
_symmetry.space_group_name_H-M   'P 1'
#
loop_
_entity.id
_entity.type
_entity.pdbx_description
1 polymer ?
#
loop_
_entity_poly.entity_id
_entity_poly.type
_entity_poly.pdbx_seq_one_letter_code
_entity_poly.pdbx_strand_id
1 'polypeptide(L)'
;MWSDIDYMKSYRDFEADPIRFNYTQWAESISRLHASGRHYVPIIDSAIYIPNPENETDAYPVFDRGNAAGAFIMNPDGSPYIGDVWPGYTVFPDWLSEHAEKWWTHEFVEFHKQWAFDGAWVDMSEISSFCVGSCGSGNLHLNPVHPPFALPEAGSASSAISSSMSTYPVTTSSISSVYRTTPTPGVRDVNYPPYAINNFKGPLGVAAISPNATHADGTLDRWMQLSAFFPFYRNHNIIGAINQEAYVWASVIDASKAAMNVRYRFLPYLYILFYHSHVHGHTVMRALAWEFPNDPSLANADRQFLLGRAILVTPVLEPGSSTVDGVFPGLVEGKELWYDWYNGTALAVPERADTTISAPLGHIPVHVRGASILALQQPALTTREVRETPWDILVAFDKNGQAKADLYLDDGVSVVPNATLTMTFASTHRKLSATITQGGWKDQNALKSISLWVKKHGRALVGAWNGELALNERYQLQRERAWSSHCNSECQMDNSD
;
A
#
# COMPACT_ATOMS: atom_id res chain seq x y z
N MET A 1 -0.65 -7.75 -5.98
CA MET A 1 -1.28 -8.93 -5.35
C MET A 1 -0.20 -9.60 -4.53
N TRP A 2 -0.56 -10.14 -3.38
CA TRP A 2 0.38 -10.78 -2.47
C TRP A 2 -0.15 -12.17 -2.15
N SER A 3 0.75 -13.12 -1.93
CA SER A 3 0.42 -14.43 -1.38
C SER A 3 1.23 -14.65 -0.12
N ASP A 4 0.59 -15.25 0.87
CA ASP A 4 1.25 -15.76 2.07
C ASP A 4 1.72 -17.20 1.80
N ILE A 5 2.11 -17.96 2.82
CA ILE A 5 2.63 -19.32 2.72
C ILE A 5 1.63 -20.33 2.12
N ASP A 6 0.39 -19.91 1.86
CA ASP A 6 -0.65 -20.73 1.27
C ASP A 6 -0.31 -21.20 -0.15
N TYR A 7 0.53 -20.47 -0.90
CA TYR A 7 0.95 -20.92 -2.23
C TYR A 7 1.94 -22.09 -2.19
N MET A 8 2.65 -22.24 -1.09
CA MET A 8 3.74 -23.20 -0.96
C MET A 8 3.22 -24.63 -0.79
N LYS A 9 3.94 -25.59 -1.35
CA LYS A 9 3.70 -27.02 -1.10
C LYS A 9 4.23 -27.35 0.29
N SER A 10 3.34 -27.69 1.22
CA SER A 10 3.70 -27.98 2.61
C SER A 10 4.59 -26.90 3.25
N TYR A 11 4.32 -25.62 2.92
CA TYR A 11 5.03 -24.45 3.46
C TYR A 11 6.53 -24.39 3.15
N ARG A 12 6.98 -25.03 2.06
CA ARG A 12 8.38 -25.04 1.62
C ARG A 12 8.65 -23.87 0.67
N ASP A 13 9.69 -23.11 0.95
CA ASP A 13 10.16 -22.06 0.04
C ASP A 13 10.49 -22.62 -1.35
N PHE A 14 10.29 -21.79 -2.37
CA PHE A 14 10.59 -22.10 -3.77
C PHE A 14 9.89 -23.35 -4.34
N GLU A 15 8.84 -23.85 -3.67
CA GLU A 15 8.00 -24.94 -4.16
C GLU A 15 6.52 -24.60 -4.03
N ALA A 16 5.81 -24.47 -5.15
CA ALA A 16 4.38 -24.23 -5.17
C ALA A 16 3.57 -25.51 -5.02
N ASP A 17 2.42 -25.43 -4.34
CA ASP A 17 1.44 -26.51 -4.27
C ASP A 17 0.86 -26.78 -5.68
N PRO A 18 1.11 -27.95 -6.29
CA PRO A 18 0.76 -28.17 -7.69
C PRO A 18 -0.76 -28.30 -7.94
N ILE A 19 -1.55 -28.48 -6.87
CA ILE A 19 -3.00 -28.61 -6.93
C ILE A 19 -3.65 -27.23 -6.79
N ARG A 20 -3.26 -26.46 -5.78
CA ARG A 20 -3.83 -25.14 -5.49
C ARG A 20 -3.20 -24.03 -6.34
N PHE A 21 -1.91 -24.16 -6.64
CA PHE A 21 -1.08 -23.20 -7.36
C PHE A 21 -0.29 -23.90 -8.47
N ASN A 22 -1.01 -24.55 -9.39
CA ASN A 22 -0.40 -25.16 -10.56
C ASN A 22 0.47 -24.14 -11.32
N TYR A 23 1.74 -24.48 -11.56
CA TYR A 23 2.72 -23.57 -12.15
C TYR A 23 2.24 -22.90 -13.45
N THR A 24 1.68 -23.66 -14.39
CA THR A 24 1.21 -23.12 -15.67
C THR A 24 0.06 -22.13 -15.47
N GLN A 25 -0.97 -22.53 -14.72
CA GLN A 25 -2.16 -21.69 -14.49
C GLN A 25 -1.84 -20.44 -13.66
N TRP A 26 -0.90 -20.55 -12.72
CA TRP A 26 -0.48 -19.41 -11.92
C TRP A 26 0.40 -18.45 -12.71
N ALA A 27 1.31 -18.95 -13.55
CA ALA A 27 2.08 -18.13 -14.48
C ALA A 27 1.17 -17.35 -15.45
N GLU A 28 0.09 -17.96 -15.95
CA GLU A 28 -0.95 -17.27 -16.72
C GLU A 28 -1.68 -16.20 -15.91
N SER A 29 -1.95 -16.47 -14.63
CA SER A 29 -2.61 -15.52 -13.74
C SER A 29 -1.73 -14.31 -13.42
N ILE A 30 -0.43 -14.53 -13.17
CA ILE A 30 0.55 -13.45 -13.02
C ILE A 30 0.69 -12.66 -14.32
N SER A 31 0.72 -13.32 -15.48
CA SER A 31 0.76 -12.64 -16.78
C SER A 31 -0.45 -11.73 -16.98
N ARG A 32 -1.64 -12.13 -16.53
CA ARG A 32 -2.84 -11.27 -16.54
C ARG A 32 -2.70 -10.08 -15.57
N LEU A 33 -2.10 -10.27 -14.40
CA LEU A 33 -1.80 -9.16 -13.49
C LEU A 33 -0.87 -8.14 -14.17
N HIS A 34 0.23 -8.60 -14.75
CA HIS A 34 1.20 -7.76 -15.46
C HIS A 34 0.60 -7.01 -16.65
N ALA A 35 -0.22 -7.69 -17.46
CA ALA A 35 -0.93 -7.07 -18.57
C ALA A 35 -1.85 -5.94 -18.10
N SER A 36 -2.39 -6.06 -16.88
CA SER A 36 -3.27 -5.07 -16.27
C SER A 36 -2.57 -3.99 -15.42
N GLY A 37 -1.23 -3.90 -15.47
CA GLY A 37 -0.47 -2.91 -14.69
C GLY A 37 -0.33 -3.20 -13.21
N ARG A 38 -0.48 -4.47 -12.80
CA ARG A 38 -0.36 -4.92 -11.42
C ARG A 38 0.86 -5.82 -11.26
N HIS A 39 1.36 -5.89 -10.03
CA HIS A 39 2.51 -6.68 -9.64
C HIS A 39 2.11 -7.82 -8.69
N TYR A 40 2.93 -8.85 -8.57
CA TYR A 40 2.77 -9.99 -7.69
C TYR A 40 3.99 -10.15 -6.76
N VAL A 41 3.73 -10.31 -5.45
CA VAL A 41 4.77 -10.44 -4.41
C VAL A 41 4.42 -11.63 -3.51
N PRO A 42 5.10 -12.78 -3.64
CA PRO A 42 4.97 -13.89 -2.69
C PRO A 42 5.77 -13.62 -1.40
N ILE A 43 5.33 -14.24 -0.30
CA ILE A 43 6.17 -14.44 0.89
C ILE A 43 7.27 -15.46 0.60
N ILE A 44 8.45 -15.27 1.20
CA ILE A 44 9.57 -16.19 1.22
C ILE A 44 10.11 -16.19 2.65
N ASP A 45 10.13 -17.35 3.30
CA ASP A 45 10.61 -17.45 4.67
C ASP A 45 12.14 -17.51 4.72
N SER A 46 12.68 -17.35 5.93
CA SER A 46 14.14 -17.39 6.12
C SER A 46 14.67 -18.79 6.43
N ALA A 47 13.80 -19.79 6.57
CA ALA A 47 14.14 -21.12 7.05
C ALA A 47 13.83 -22.19 6.00
N ILE A 48 14.78 -23.10 5.76
CA ILE A 48 14.69 -24.09 4.68
C ILE A 48 14.42 -25.46 5.25
N TYR A 49 13.35 -26.09 4.75
CA TYR A 49 12.93 -27.41 5.15
C TYR A 49 14.04 -28.46 5.00
N ILE A 50 14.17 -29.35 5.99
CA ILE A 50 15.04 -30.52 5.93
C ILE A 50 14.19 -31.73 5.50
N PRO A 51 14.44 -32.33 4.32
CA PRO A 51 13.70 -33.50 3.86
C PRO A 51 14.01 -34.73 4.71
N ASN A 52 13.03 -35.62 4.84
CA ASN A 52 13.24 -36.92 5.49
C ASN A 52 14.15 -37.80 4.61
N PRO A 53 15.36 -38.15 5.07
CA PRO A 53 16.31 -38.93 4.27
C PRO A 53 15.84 -40.37 4.00
N GLU A 54 14.89 -40.90 4.77
CA GLU A 54 14.32 -42.24 4.57
C GLU A 54 13.15 -42.25 3.58
N ASN A 55 12.71 -41.08 3.11
CA ASN A 55 11.60 -40.96 2.17
C ASN A 55 12.05 -40.28 0.87
N GLU A 56 12.34 -41.08 -0.16
CA GLU A 56 12.75 -40.57 -1.48
C GLU A 56 11.73 -39.60 -2.10
N THR A 57 10.43 -39.75 -1.80
CA THR A 57 9.38 -38.87 -2.33
C THR A 57 9.36 -37.49 -1.66
N ASP A 58 10.11 -37.33 -0.56
CA ASP A 58 10.26 -36.09 0.18
C ASP A 58 11.50 -35.28 -0.23
N ALA A 59 12.23 -35.73 -1.24
CA ALA A 59 13.42 -35.05 -1.75
C ALA A 59 13.13 -33.56 -2.01
N TYR A 60 14.06 -32.71 -1.55
CA TYR A 60 13.90 -31.26 -1.61
C TYR A 60 15.19 -30.61 -2.14
N PRO A 61 15.30 -30.41 -3.47
CA PRO A 61 16.55 -29.98 -4.11
C PRO A 61 17.10 -28.63 -3.63
N VAL A 62 16.25 -27.76 -3.10
CA VAL A 62 16.63 -26.47 -2.52
C VAL A 62 17.57 -26.68 -1.33
N PHE A 63 17.17 -27.57 -0.41
CA PHE A 63 18.00 -27.97 0.74
C PHE A 63 19.28 -28.65 0.29
N ASP A 64 19.19 -29.61 -0.64
CA ASP A 64 20.34 -30.38 -1.11
C ASP A 64 21.43 -29.46 -1.70
N ARG A 65 21.04 -28.47 -2.52
CA ARG A 65 21.95 -27.47 -3.08
C ARG A 65 22.57 -26.58 -2.01
N GLY A 66 21.78 -26.10 -1.05
CA GLY A 66 22.27 -25.25 0.03
C GLY A 66 23.25 -25.99 0.95
N ASN A 67 22.94 -27.24 1.27
CA ASN A 67 23.80 -28.09 2.10
C ASN A 67 25.12 -28.41 1.38
N ALA A 68 25.07 -28.76 0.10
CA ALA A 68 26.26 -28.99 -0.71
C ALA A 68 27.13 -27.73 -0.87
N ALA A 69 26.53 -26.54 -0.87
CA ALA A 69 27.23 -25.28 -0.93
C ALA A 69 27.83 -24.83 0.41
N GLY A 70 27.45 -25.46 1.54
CA GLY A 70 27.82 -24.97 2.87
C GLY A 70 27.13 -23.65 3.21
N ALA A 71 25.88 -23.47 2.77
CA ALA A 71 25.13 -22.22 2.90
C ALA A 71 24.46 -22.01 4.27
N PHE A 72 24.47 -22.99 5.17
CA PHE A 72 23.67 -22.98 6.40
C PHE A 72 24.48 -22.73 7.67
N ILE A 73 23.81 -22.19 8.69
CA ILE A 73 24.35 -22.00 10.04
C ILE A 73 24.62 -23.37 10.70
N MET A 74 25.76 -23.46 11.38
CA MET A 74 26.23 -24.68 12.07
C MET A 74 26.32 -24.45 13.58
N ASN A 75 26.17 -25.53 14.35
CA ASN A 75 26.47 -25.58 15.78
C ASN A 75 28.00 -25.52 16.02
N PRO A 76 28.44 -25.20 17.26
CA PRO A 76 29.87 -25.18 17.61
C PRO A 76 30.61 -26.51 17.41
N ASP A 77 29.89 -27.63 17.40
CA ASP A 77 30.45 -28.97 17.13
C ASP A 77 30.54 -29.30 15.62
N GLY A 78 30.12 -28.39 14.76
CA GLY A 78 30.10 -28.54 13.30
C GLY A 78 28.86 -29.24 12.74
N SER A 79 27.89 -29.64 13.57
CA SER A 79 26.60 -30.16 13.10
C SER A 79 25.69 -29.04 12.56
N PRO A 80 24.75 -29.31 11.65
CA PRO A 80 23.77 -28.32 11.20
C PRO A 80 22.95 -27.75 12.37
N TYR A 81 22.75 -26.43 12.39
CA TYR A 81 21.83 -25.82 13.33
C TYR A 81 20.39 -26.05 12.85
N ILE A 82 19.71 -27.02 13.47
CA ILE A 82 18.34 -27.40 13.12
C ILE A 82 17.34 -26.61 13.98
N GLY A 83 16.40 -25.91 13.35
CA GLY A 83 15.24 -25.29 13.98
C GLY A 83 13.93 -25.96 13.58
N ASP A 84 12.81 -25.36 13.99
CA ASP A 84 11.45 -25.72 13.60
C ASP A 84 10.69 -24.45 13.20
N VAL A 85 10.02 -24.45 12.03
CA VAL A 85 9.19 -23.34 11.50
C VAL A 85 8.01 -23.95 10.72
N TRP A 86 7.40 -23.23 9.76
CA TRP A 86 6.19 -23.65 9.04
C TRP A 86 6.29 -25.02 8.37
N PRO A 87 7.38 -25.39 7.66
CA PRO A 87 7.47 -26.69 7.03
C PRO A 87 7.93 -27.81 7.98
N GLY A 88 8.13 -27.52 9.28
CA GLY A 88 8.71 -28.43 10.27
C GLY A 88 10.19 -28.18 10.49
N TYR A 89 11.00 -29.24 10.61
CA TYR A 89 12.43 -29.11 10.82
C TYR A 89 13.12 -28.38 9.68
N THR A 90 13.94 -27.40 10.05
CA THR A 90 14.54 -26.44 9.12
C THR A 90 16.00 -26.17 9.44
N VAL A 91 16.76 -25.75 8.43
CA VAL A 91 18.07 -25.10 8.57
C VAL A 91 17.95 -23.64 8.17
N PHE A 92 18.93 -22.83 8.57
CA PHE A 92 18.92 -21.39 8.36
C PHE A 92 20.11 -20.96 7.50
N PRO A 93 19.93 -20.16 6.44
CA PRO A 93 21.03 -19.61 5.66
C PRO A 93 21.96 -18.76 6.53
N ASP A 94 23.27 -18.94 6.38
CA ASP A 94 24.28 -18.09 7.01
C ASP A 94 24.54 -16.86 6.13
N TRP A 95 23.80 -15.79 6.36
CA TRP A 95 23.93 -14.54 5.60
C TRP A 95 25.29 -13.84 5.73
N LEU A 96 26.18 -14.31 6.61
CA LEU A 96 27.56 -13.83 6.71
C LEU A 96 28.53 -14.61 5.81
N SER A 97 28.07 -15.69 5.20
CA SER A 97 28.81 -16.52 4.26
C SER A 97 28.50 -16.14 2.81
N GLU A 98 29.54 -16.02 1.97
CA GLU A 98 29.36 -15.82 0.52
C GLU A 98 28.67 -17.02 -0.17
N HIS A 99 28.66 -18.18 0.48
CA HIS A 99 27.99 -19.38 -0.04
C HIS A 99 26.47 -19.23 0.03
N ALA A 100 25.95 -18.62 1.10
CA ALA A 100 24.51 -18.42 1.26
C ALA A 100 23.96 -17.45 0.23
N GLU A 101 24.63 -16.31 -0.02
CA GLU A 101 24.17 -15.33 -1.02
C GLU A 101 24.10 -15.93 -2.44
N LYS A 102 25.13 -16.68 -2.85
CA LYS A 102 25.19 -17.32 -4.17
C LYS A 102 24.10 -18.38 -4.34
N TRP A 103 23.92 -19.23 -3.33
CA TRP A 103 22.87 -20.25 -3.33
C TRP A 103 21.48 -19.60 -3.32
N TRP A 104 21.22 -18.64 -2.45
CA TRP A 104 19.92 -17.95 -2.35
C TRP A 104 19.54 -17.24 -3.65
N THR A 105 20.50 -16.55 -4.27
CA THR A 105 20.32 -15.91 -5.58
C THR A 105 19.95 -16.94 -6.65
N HIS A 106 20.61 -18.11 -6.65
CA HIS A 106 20.28 -19.19 -7.56
C HIS A 106 18.83 -19.68 -7.34
N GLU A 107 18.41 -19.92 -6.10
CA GLU A 107 17.04 -20.36 -5.79
C GLU A 107 15.97 -19.35 -6.25
N PHE A 108 16.20 -18.06 -6.01
CA PHE A 108 15.35 -16.99 -6.52
C PHE A 108 15.23 -17.00 -8.04
N VAL A 109 16.36 -17.15 -8.74
CA VAL A 109 16.39 -17.19 -10.21
C VAL A 109 15.68 -18.42 -10.74
N GLU A 110 15.88 -19.61 -10.16
CA GLU A 110 15.20 -20.83 -10.58
C GLU A 110 13.69 -20.76 -10.33
N PHE A 111 13.27 -20.22 -9.18
CA PHE A 111 11.85 -20.07 -8.88
C PHE A 111 11.17 -19.02 -9.78
N HIS A 112 11.85 -17.90 -10.06
CA HIS A 112 11.34 -16.87 -10.97
C HIS A 112 11.16 -17.38 -12.41
N LYS A 113 11.89 -18.42 -12.84
CA LYS A 113 11.66 -19.06 -14.15
C LYS A 113 10.32 -19.79 -14.22
N GLN A 114 9.79 -20.26 -13.08
CA GLN A 114 8.48 -20.90 -13.04
C GLN A 114 7.36 -19.87 -13.19
N TRP A 115 7.52 -18.72 -12.55
CA TRP A 115 6.61 -17.59 -12.66
C TRP A 115 7.27 -16.25 -12.30
N ALA A 116 6.96 -15.19 -13.05
CA ALA A 116 7.64 -13.90 -12.91
C ALA A 116 7.04 -13.05 -11.78
N PHE A 117 7.43 -13.28 -10.53
CA PHE A 117 7.08 -12.38 -9.42
C PHE A 117 7.91 -11.09 -9.45
N ASP A 118 7.34 -9.99 -8.93
CA ASP A 118 7.89 -8.63 -9.04
C ASP A 118 8.65 -8.16 -7.78
N GLY A 119 8.66 -8.98 -6.74
CA GLY A 119 9.33 -8.71 -5.46
C GLY A 119 9.16 -9.87 -4.51
N ALA A 120 9.72 -9.74 -3.30
CA ALA A 120 9.60 -10.75 -2.25
C ALA A 120 9.24 -10.10 -0.92
N TRP A 121 8.28 -10.70 -0.22
CA TRP A 121 8.05 -10.43 1.19
C TRP A 121 8.88 -11.43 1.99
N VAL A 122 10.02 -10.99 2.52
CA VAL A 122 10.85 -11.85 3.37
C VAL A 122 10.31 -11.80 4.79
N ASP A 123 10.04 -12.96 5.39
CA ASP A 123 9.49 -13.07 6.74
C ASP A 123 10.27 -14.07 7.62
N MET A 124 9.93 -14.09 8.90
CA MET A 124 10.50 -14.96 9.93
C MET A 124 12.02 -14.74 10.13
N SER A 125 12.49 -13.52 9.88
CA SER A 125 13.92 -13.17 9.74
C SER A 125 14.61 -12.60 11.00
N GLU A 126 14.03 -12.73 12.18
CA GLU A 126 14.71 -12.35 13.43
C GLU A 126 16.08 -13.01 13.66
N ILE A 127 16.36 -14.31 13.42
CA ILE A 127 15.58 -15.38 12.77
C ILE A 127 14.67 -16.15 13.73
N SER A 128 13.42 -16.35 13.34
CA SER A 128 12.42 -17.02 14.19
C SER A 128 12.57 -18.54 14.15
N SER A 129 12.34 -19.19 15.30
CA SER A 129 12.14 -20.62 15.40
C SER A 129 11.15 -20.97 16.50
N PHE A 130 10.34 -22.01 16.26
CA PHE A 130 9.41 -22.58 17.24
C PHE A 130 10.11 -23.48 18.26
N CYS A 131 11.41 -23.77 18.08
CA CYS A 131 12.26 -24.37 19.11
C CYS A 131 13.02 -23.31 19.91
N VAL A 132 13.36 -23.64 21.16
CA VAL A 132 14.39 -22.95 21.93
C VAL A 132 15.75 -23.56 21.57
N GLY A 133 16.60 -22.75 20.93
CA GLY A 133 17.90 -23.21 20.45
C GLY A 133 17.77 -24.18 19.27
N SER A 134 18.76 -25.07 19.10
CA SER A 134 18.72 -26.07 18.03
C SER A 134 17.94 -27.32 18.46
N CYS A 135 16.86 -27.65 17.74
CA CYS A 135 16.10 -28.90 17.93
C CYS A 135 16.95 -30.15 17.68
N GLY A 136 18.03 -30.03 16.89
CA GLY A 136 18.96 -31.12 16.60
C GLY A 136 19.88 -31.52 17.76
N SER A 137 19.91 -30.74 18.85
CA SER A 137 20.84 -30.94 19.98
C SER A 137 20.33 -31.91 21.07
N GLY A 138 19.24 -32.65 20.81
CA GLY A 138 18.64 -33.58 21.79
C GLY A 138 17.91 -32.89 22.96
N ASN A 139 17.80 -31.56 22.94
CA ASN A 139 17.18 -30.74 23.98
C ASN A 139 15.69 -30.47 23.75
N LEU A 140 14.96 -31.38 23.07
CA LEU A 140 13.53 -31.22 22.75
C LEU A 140 12.66 -30.95 23.99
N HIS A 141 13.09 -31.41 25.18
CA HIS A 141 12.42 -31.18 26.46
C HIS A 141 12.48 -29.72 26.95
N LEU A 142 13.32 -28.88 26.33
CA LEU A 142 13.44 -27.45 26.62
C LEU A 142 12.59 -26.57 25.68
N ASN A 143 11.86 -27.14 24.72
CA ASN A 143 10.96 -26.41 23.82
C ASN A 143 9.61 -26.17 24.51
N PRO A 144 9.28 -24.94 24.96
CA PRO A 144 8.02 -24.64 25.62
C PRO A 144 6.87 -24.35 24.64
N VAL A 145 7.14 -24.36 23.32
CA VAL A 145 6.20 -23.93 22.29
C VAL A 145 5.65 -25.15 21.57
N HIS A 146 4.38 -25.46 21.85
CA HIS A 146 3.58 -26.30 20.97
C HIS A 146 2.96 -25.36 19.93
N PRO A 147 3.32 -25.46 18.63
CA PRO A 147 2.61 -24.70 17.61
C PRO A 147 1.11 -25.04 17.66
N PRO A 148 0.20 -24.07 17.40
CA PRO A 148 -1.24 -24.26 17.52
C PRO A 148 -1.84 -25.19 16.43
N PHE A 149 -1.00 -25.81 15.61
CA PHE A 149 -1.36 -26.74 14.55
C PHE A 149 -0.60 -28.05 14.71
N ALA A 150 -1.21 -29.15 14.28
CA ALA A 150 -0.58 -30.46 14.31
C ALA A 150 0.58 -30.50 13.29
N LEU A 151 1.75 -30.89 13.77
CA LEU A 151 2.89 -31.20 12.90
C LEU A 151 2.60 -32.51 12.14
N PRO A 152 3.05 -32.67 10.87
CA PRO A 152 3.02 -33.96 10.20
C PRO A 152 3.83 -34.98 11.03
N GLU A 153 3.21 -36.10 11.38
CA GLU A 153 3.84 -37.14 12.20
C GLU A 153 5.14 -37.65 11.54
N ALA A 154 6.25 -37.59 12.28
CA ALA A 154 7.39 -38.45 12.02
C ALA A 154 6.92 -39.90 12.20
N GLY A 155 6.79 -40.61 11.08
CA GLY A 155 6.20 -41.94 11.04
C GLY A 155 6.84 -42.89 12.06
N SER A 156 6.02 -43.39 12.98
CA SER A 156 6.26 -44.69 13.61
C SER A 156 4.91 -45.35 13.91
N ALA A 157 4.72 -46.52 13.31
CA ALA A 157 3.55 -47.35 13.47
C ALA A 157 3.33 -47.73 14.95
N SER A 158 2.16 -47.42 15.51
CA SER A 158 1.35 -48.37 16.29
C SER A 158 0.07 -47.75 16.83
N SER A 159 -1.02 -48.51 16.64
CA SER A 159 -2.26 -48.55 17.43
C SER A 159 -3.48 -47.84 16.84
N ALA A 160 -4.38 -48.69 16.39
CA ALA A 160 -5.67 -48.41 15.79
C ALA A 160 -6.77 -48.07 16.82
N ILE A 161 -7.97 -47.80 16.26
CA ILE A 161 -9.33 -47.84 16.85
C ILE A 161 -9.75 -46.47 17.45
N SER A 162 -10.80 -45.78 16.99
CA SER A 162 -12.19 -46.24 16.80
C SER A 162 -13.00 -45.38 15.81
N SER A 163 -13.83 -46.07 15.04
CA SER A 163 -15.12 -45.69 14.42
C SER A 163 -15.98 -44.72 15.26
N SER A 164 -16.91 -43.90 14.75
CA SER A 164 -17.98 -44.15 13.78
C SER A 164 -18.78 -42.86 13.52
N MET A 165 -19.38 -42.66 12.33
CA MET A 165 -20.74 -42.10 12.13
C MET A 165 -21.05 -42.06 10.62
N SER A 166 -21.78 -43.05 10.12
CA SER A 166 -23.24 -43.05 9.91
C SER A 166 -23.66 -42.39 8.59
N THR A 167 -24.03 -43.26 7.66
CA THR A 167 -24.68 -43.02 6.37
C THR A 167 -26.00 -42.27 6.53
N TYR A 168 -26.18 -41.19 5.76
CA TYR A 168 -27.48 -40.58 5.49
C TYR A 168 -27.83 -40.73 3.99
N PRO A 169 -29.09 -41.03 3.63
CA PRO A 169 -29.49 -41.20 2.25
C PRO A 169 -29.54 -39.86 1.51
N VAL A 170 -29.00 -39.84 0.30
CA VAL A 170 -29.08 -38.70 -0.63
C VAL A 170 -30.42 -38.77 -1.37
N THR A 171 -31.31 -37.82 -1.08
CA THR A 171 -32.47 -37.53 -1.94
C THR A 171 -32.05 -36.57 -3.05
N THR A 172 -32.30 -36.96 -4.30
CA THR A 172 -32.15 -36.10 -5.47
C THR A 172 -33.31 -35.12 -5.55
N SER A 173 -33.06 -33.84 -5.25
CA SER A 173 -33.98 -32.75 -5.58
C SER A 173 -33.44 -31.96 -6.78
N SER A 174 -34.30 -31.77 -7.76
CA SER A 174 -34.09 -30.91 -8.93
C SER A 174 -33.75 -29.49 -8.49
N ILE A 175 -32.56 -29.00 -8.87
CA ILE A 175 -32.14 -27.62 -8.64
C ILE A 175 -32.95 -26.71 -9.57
N SER A 176 -33.89 -25.94 -9.02
CA SER A 176 -34.46 -24.80 -9.73
C SER A 176 -33.43 -23.68 -9.77
N SER A 177 -33.18 -23.12 -10.96
CA SER A 177 -32.36 -21.95 -11.16
C SER A 177 -33.08 -20.72 -10.59
N VAL A 178 -32.92 -20.45 -9.31
CA VAL A 178 -33.50 -19.27 -8.65
C VAL A 178 -32.36 -18.42 -8.13
N TYR A 179 -32.54 -17.10 -8.18
CA TYR A 179 -31.63 -16.03 -7.71
C TYR A 179 -30.59 -15.52 -8.71
N ARG A 180 -30.99 -15.28 -9.97
CA ARG A 180 -30.29 -14.32 -10.83
C ARG A 180 -31.00 -12.97 -10.74
N THR A 181 -30.34 -11.95 -10.22
CA THR A 181 -30.84 -10.57 -10.27
C THR A 181 -30.48 -9.94 -11.61
N THR A 182 -31.35 -9.06 -12.12
CA THR A 182 -31.04 -8.26 -13.30
C THR A 182 -29.97 -7.23 -12.92
N PRO A 183 -28.81 -7.20 -13.58
CA PRO A 183 -27.76 -6.24 -13.27
C PRO A 183 -28.28 -4.81 -13.45
N THR A 184 -28.09 -3.95 -12.45
CA THR A 184 -28.28 -2.50 -12.59
C THR A 184 -26.94 -1.89 -12.98
N PRO A 185 -26.80 -1.27 -14.17
CA PRO A 185 -25.54 -0.68 -14.60
C PRO A 185 -25.01 0.33 -13.57
N GLY A 186 -23.75 0.17 -13.15
CA GLY A 186 -23.10 1.05 -12.18
C GLY A 186 -23.37 0.77 -10.70
N VAL A 187 -24.27 -0.18 -10.37
CA VAL A 187 -24.59 -0.53 -8.98
C VAL A 187 -24.18 -1.97 -8.71
N ARG A 188 -23.24 -2.16 -7.76
CA ARG A 188 -22.82 -3.48 -7.29
C ARG A 188 -23.72 -3.91 -6.12
N ASP A 189 -24.62 -4.85 -6.37
CA ASP A 189 -25.36 -5.53 -5.31
C ASP A 189 -24.55 -6.72 -4.79
N VAL A 190 -23.98 -6.57 -3.59
CA VAL A 190 -23.12 -7.60 -2.95
C VAL A 190 -23.96 -8.73 -2.35
N ASN A 191 -25.21 -8.45 -1.97
CA ASN A 191 -26.11 -9.45 -1.40
C ASN A 191 -26.70 -10.34 -2.51
N TYR A 192 -26.89 -9.76 -3.70
CA TYR A 192 -27.46 -10.43 -4.86
C TYR A 192 -26.68 -10.09 -6.14
N PRO A 193 -25.48 -10.68 -6.32
CA PRO A 193 -24.68 -10.44 -7.51
C PRO A 193 -25.37 -10.97 -8.78
N PRO A 194 -25.05 -10.40 -9.96
CA PRO A 194 -25.69 -10.76 -11.24
C PRO A 194 -25.26 -12.14 -11.79
N TYR A 195 -24.32 -12.80 -11.14
CA TYR A 195 -23.87 -14.15 -11.44
C TYR A 195 -24.49 -15.16 -10.47
N ALA A 196 -24.68 -16.39 -10.93
CA ALA A 196 -25.27 -17.45 -10.10
C ALA A 196 -24.29 -17.84 -8.98
N ILE A 197 -24.77 -17.83 -7.74
CA ILE A 197 -24.04 -18.38 -6.59
C ILE A 197 -24.52 -19.82 -6.40
N ASN A 198 -23.66 -20.79 -6.72
CA ASN A 198 -23.99 -22.19 -6.60
C ASN A 198 -23.60 -22.74 -5.21
N ASN A 199 -24.39 -22.42 -4.18
CA ASN A 199 -24.21 -22.95 -2.83
C ASN A 199 -25.51 -23.61 -2.33
N PHE A 200 -25.39 -24.53 -1.36
CA PHE A 200 -26.52 -25.31 -0.81
C PHE A 200 -27.55 -24.47 0.00
N LYS A 201 -27.21 -23.24 0.40
CA LYS A 201 -27.99 -22.39 1.31
C LYS A 201 -28.70 -21.21 0.61
N GLY A 202 -28.44 -20.95 -0.67
CA GLY A 202 -29.05 -19.85 -1.43
C GLY A 202 -28.23 -18.54 -1.39
N PRO A 203 -28.87 -17.35 -1.37
CA PRO A 203 -28.17 -16.06 -1.32
C PRO A 203 -27.15 -15.94 -0.16
N LEU A 204 -26.11 -15.10 -0.33
CA LEU A 204 -24.98 -14.99 0.61
C LEU A 204 -25.39 -14.60 2.05
N GLY A 205 -26.56 -13.97 2.24
CA GLY A 205 -27.10 -13.60 3.55
C GLY A 205 -28.09 -14.60 4.16
N VAL A 206 -28.34 -15.77 3.57
CA VAL A 206 -29.28 -16.74 4.16
C VAL A 206 -28.64 -17.43 5.37
N ALA A 207 -29.27 -17.26 6.54
CA ALA A 207 -28.81 -17.77 7.83
C ALA A 207 -27.42 -17.24 8.28
N ALA A 208 -26.99 -16.11 7.73
CA ALA A 208 -25.79 -15.38 8.12
C ALA A 208 -26.09 -13.87 8.19
N ILE A 209 -25.22 -13.10 8.83
CA ILE A 209 -25.29 -11.64 8.74
C ILE A 209 -25.07 -11.21 7.28
N SER A 210 -25.79 -10.19 6.83
CA SER A 210 -25.71 -9.69 5.46
C SER A 210 -24.27 -9.27 5.11
N PRO A 211 -23.73 -9.61 3.92
CA PRO A 211 -22.42 -9.12 3.46
C PRO A 211 -22.28 -7.60 3.47
N ASN A 212 -23.38 -6.85 3.32
CA ASN A 212 -23.37 -5.39 3.44
C ASN A 212 -23.46 -4.86 4.89
N ALA A 213 -23.52 -5.73 5.90
CA ALA A 213 -23.58 -5.30 7.30
C ALA A 213 -22.23 -4.71 7.71
N THR A 214 -22.27 -3.49 8.25
CA THR A 214 -21.08 -2.76 8.69
C THR A 214 -20.77 -3.11 10.15
N HIS A 215 -19.50 -3.08 10.54
CA HIS A 215 -19.14 -3.14 11.96
C HIS A 215 -19.77 -1.95 12.69
N ALA A 216 -20.31 -2.19 13.89
CA ALA A 216 -21.04 -1.18 14.66
C ALA A 216 -20.17 0.05 15.02
N ASP A 217 -18.85 -0.10 15.00
CA ASP A 217 -17.86 0.93 15.34
C ASP A 217 -17.14 1.55 14.12
N GLY A 218 -17.27 0.97 12.92
CA GLY A 218 -16.61 1.45 11.70
C GLY A 218 -15.07 1.32 11.71
N THR A 219 -14.51 0.46 12.55
CA THR A 219 -13.05 0.36 12.78
C THR A 219 -12.27 0.10 11.49
N LEU A 220 -12.76 -0.78 10.61
CA LEU A 220 -12.08 -1.06 9.34
C LEU A 220 -12.15 0.13 8.37
N ASP A 221 -13.30 0.81 8.26
CA ASP A 221 -13.44 2.02 7.45
C ASP A 221 -12.40 3.07 7.88
N ARG A 222 -12.29 3.33 9.19
CA ARG A 222 -11.31 4.27 9.76
C ARG A 222 -9.87 3.85 9.48
N TRP A 223 -9.57 2.55 9.60
CA TRP A 223 -8.23 2.04 9.32
C TRP A 223 -7.85 2.20 7.84
N MET A 224 -8.77 1.89 6.93
CA MET A 224 -8.57 2.06 5.49
C MET A 224 -8.38 3.54 5.11
N GLN A 225 -9.10 4.44 5.77
CA GLN A 225 -8.91 5.89 5.60
C GLN A 225 -7.53 6.37 6.04
N LEU A 226 -7.14 6.03 7.27
CA LEU A 226 -5.86 6.41 7.86
C LEU A 226 -4.69 5.85 7.06
N SER A 227 -4.69 4.54 6.83
CA SER A 227 -3.57 3.83 6.22
C SER A 227 -3.34 4.17 4.75
N ALA A 228 -4.34 4.73 4.05
CA ALA A 228 -4.15 5.30 2.72
C ALA A 228 -3.10 6.42 2.68
N PHE A 229 -2.75 7.02 3.83
CA PHE A 229 -1.71 8.04 3.94
C PHE A 229 -0.38 7.50 4.48
N PHE A 230 -0.27 6.21 4.81
CA PHE A 230 1.02 5.64 5.21
C PHE A 230 1.97 5.51 4.01
N PRO A 231 3.30 5.62 4.20
CA PRO A 231 4.27 5.43 3.11
C PRO A 231 4.09 4.07 2.41
N PHE A 232 3.89 3.00 3.18
CA PHE A 232 3.49 1.68 2.72
C PHE A 232 2.04 1.37 3.12
N TYR A 233 1.22 0.96 2.16
CA TYR A 233 -0.21 0.74 2.34
C TYR A 233 -0.61 -0.65 1.82
N ARG A 234 -0.77 -1.60 2.74
CA ARG A 234 -1.17 -2.99 2.48
C ARG A 234 -2.27 -3.37 3.48
N ASN A 235 -3.41 -3.84 2.98
CA ASN A 235 -4.38 -4.57 3.78
C ASN A 235 -3.99 -6.06 3.71
N HIS A 236 -3.70 -6.65 4.86
CA HIS A 236 -3.28 -8.04 5.04
C HIS A 236 -4.00 -8.61 6.26
N ASN A 237 -4.29 -9.91 6.26
CA ASN A 237 -5.14 -10.56 7.24
C ASN A 237 -4.53 -11.91 7.67
N ILE A 238 -4.84 -12.34 8.89
CA ILE A 238 -4.36 -13.62 9.42
C ILE A 238 -5.26 -14.78 8.99
N ILE A 239 -4.71 -16.00 9.05
CA ILE A 239 -5.50 -17.22 8.84
C ILE A 239 -6.65 -17.33 9.85
N GLY A 240 -7.83 -17.69 9.35
CA GLY A 240 -9.03 -17.91 10.19
C GLY A 240 -9.79 -16.64 10.61
N ALA A 241 -9.24 -15.45 10.35
CA ALA A 241 -10.00 -14.20 10.52
C ALA A 241 -11.08 -14.04 9.45
N ILE A 242 -12.10 -13.24 9.73
CA ILE A 242 -13.10 -12.87 8.71
C ILE A 242 -12.41 -12.08 7.59
N ASN A 243 -12.85 -12.32 6.34
CA ASN A 243 -12.34 -11.62 5.15
C ASN A 243 -12.45 -10.11 5.34
N GLN A 244 -11.40 -9.37 4.95
CA GLN A 244 -11.38 -7.92 5.16
C GLN A 244 -10.96 -7.08 3.94
N GLU A 245 -11.05 -7.64 2.74
CA GLU A 245 -10.84 -6.87 1.52
C GLU A 245 -11.89 -5.76 1.40
N ALA A 246 -11.49 -4.61 0.86
CA ALA A 246 -12.36 -3.43 0.82
C ALA A 246 -13.75 -3.72 0.22
N TYR A 247 -13.82 -4.60 -0.79
CA TYR A 247 -15.05 -4.94 -1.49
C TYR A 247 -16.02 -5.84 -0.71
N VAL A 248 -15.63 -6.37 0.45
CA VAL A 248 -16.48 -7.25 1.26
C VAL A 248 -17.67 -6.47 1.80
N TRP A 249 -17.46 -5.25 2.31
CA TRP A 249 -18.51 -4.39 2.87
C TRP A 249 -18.68 -3.08 2.10
N ALA A 250 -19.93 -2.62 1.99
CA ALA A 250 -20.29 -1.43 1.22
C ALA A 250 -19.67 -0.14 1.78
N SER A 251 -19.72 0.07 3.09
CA SER A 251 -19.13 1.27 3.70
C SER A 251 -17.61 1.29 3.55
N VAL A 252 -16.97 0.14 3.75
CA VAL A 252 -15.51 -0.01 3.68
C VAL A 252 -15.02 0.27 2.27
N ILE A 253 -15.67 -0.24 1.21
CA ILE A 253 -15.26 0.07 -0.17
C ILE A 253 -15.40 1.56 -0.49
N ASP A 254 -16.45 2.22 0.00
CA ASP A 254 -16.68 3.63 -0.27
C ASP A 254 -15.67 4.52 0.47
N ALA A 255 -15.42 4.24 1.76
CA ALA A 255 -14.38 4.90 2.54
C ALA A 255 -12.98 4.68 1.96
N SER A 256 -12.68 3.45 1.54
CA SER A 256 -11.41 3.08 0.90
C SER A 256 -11.21 3.83 -0.41
N LYS A 257 -12.22 3.86 -1.29
CA LYS A 257 -12.15 4.60 -2.56
C LYS A 257 -11.96 6.10 -2.32
N ALA A 258 -12.66 6.69 -1.36
CA ALA A 258 -12.53 8.10 -1.04
C ALA A 258 -11.09 8.44 -0.61
N ALA A 259 -10.51 7.68 0.31
CA ALA A 259 -9.14 7.90 0.79
C ALA A 259 -8.07 7.55 -0.27
N MET A 260 -8.24 6.45 -1.00
CA MET A 260 -7.33 6.04 -2.07
C MET A 260 -7.32 7.01 -3.24
N ASN A 261 -8.45 7.64 -3.58
CA ASN A 261 -8.48 8.72 -4.56
C ASN A 261 -7.57 9.88 -4.16
N VAL A 262 -7.53 10.25 -2.88
CA VAL A 262 -6.60 11.27 -2.38
C VAL A 262 -5.16 10.78 -2.50
N ARG A 263 -4.85 9.57 -2.00
CA ARG A 263 -3.52 8.95 -2.09
C ARG A 263 -3.00 8.95 -3.53
N TYR A 264 -3.81 8.52 -4.48
CA TYR A 264 -3.40 8.36 -5.88
C TYR A 264 -3.15 9.70 -6.57
N ARG A 265 -3.88 10.75 -6.19
CA ARG A 265 -3.54 12.13 -6.62
C ARG A 265 -2.21 12.60 -6.04
N PHE A 266 -1.88 12.19 -4.81
CA PHE A 266 -0.63 12.52 -4.14
C PHE A 266 0.56 11.65 -4.52
N LEU A 267 0.43 10.65 -5.39
CA LEU A 267 1.56 9.78 -5.75
C LEU A 267 2.81 10.54 -6.21
N PRO A 268 2.72 11.58 -7.07
CA PRO A 268 3.90 12.35 -7.44
C PRO A 268 4.54 13.10 -6.25
N TYR A 269 3.71 13.61 -5.33
CA TYR A 269 4.18 14.24 -4.10
C TYR A 269 4.85 13.22 -3.16
N LEU A 270 4.24 12.04 -2.94
CA LEU A 270 4.86 10.96 -2.17
C LEU A 270 6.20 10.54 -2.80
N TYR A 271 6.28 10.49 -4.12
CA TYR A 271 7.49 10.07 -4.83
C TYR A 271 8.66 11.05 -4.64
N ILE A 272 8.43 12.37 -4.70
CA ILE A 272 9.47 13.35 -4.37
C ILE A 272 9.87 13.27 -2.88
N LEU A 273 8.95 12.95 -1.97
CA LEU A 273 9.32 12.72 -0.56
C LEU A 273 10.25 11.51 -0.39
N PHE A 274 10.00 10.42 -1.11
CA PHE A 274 10.91 9.27 -1.12
C PHE A 274 12.26 9.60 -1.76
N TYR A 275 12.27 10.39 -2.84
CA TYR A 275 13.52 10.89 -3.41
C TYR A 275 14.31 11.72 -2.39
N HIS A 276 13.68 12.68 -1.70
CA HIS A 276 14.32 13.45 -0.64
C HIS A 276 14.80 12.58 0.53
N SER A 277 14.06 11.53 0.90
CA SER A 277 14.53 10.54 1.87
C SER A 277 15.82 9.86 1.41
N HIS A 278 15.85 9.40 0.15
CA HIS A 278 16.99 8.75 -0.45
C HIS A 278 18.24 9.66 -0.53
N VAL A 279 18.09 10.91 -0.99
CA VAL A 279 19.24 11.80 -1.23
C VAL A 279 19.64 12.67 -0.04
N HIS A 280 18.75 12.89 0.93
CA HIS A 280 18.97 13.82 2.05
C HIS A 280 18.65 13.23 3.43
N GLY A 281 18.12 12.01 3.53
CA GLY A 281 17.70 11.42 4.80
C GLY A 281 16.46 12.08 5.40
N HIS A 282 15.64 12.75 4.57
CA HIS A 282 14.38 13.33 5.02
C HIS A 282 13.34 12.25 5.35
N THR A 283 12.40 12.59 6.23
CA THR A 283 11.29 11.70 6.61
C THR A 283 10.10 11.90 5.67
N VAL A 284 9.50 10.81 5.16
CA VAL A 284 8.28 10.88 4.34
C VAL A 284 7.06 11.20 5.19
N MET A 285 6.82 10.42 6.24
CA MET A 285 5.81 10.66 7.27
C MET A 285 6.54 11.23 8.50
N ARG A 286 6.05 12.34 9.08
CA ARG A 286 6.73 13.01 10.19
C ARG A 286 5.81 13.56 11.25
N ALA A 287 6.33 13.63 12.47
CA ALA A 287 5.70 14.31 13.58
C ALA A 287 5.61 15.82 13.33
N LEU A 288 4.56 16.45 13.84
CA LEU A 288 4.34 17.90 13.72
C LEU A 288 5.50 18.68 14.37
N ALA A 289 5.97 18.24 15.54
CA ALA A 289 7.10 18.86 16.25
C ALA A 289 8.42 18.87 15.47
N TRP A 290 8.62 17.98 14.48
CA TRP A 290 9.83 18.00 13.66
C TRP A 290 9.79 19.08 12.57
N GLU A 291 8.59 19.45 12.11
CA GLU A 291 8.40 20.52 11.14
C GLU A 291 8.26 21.89 11.82
N PHE A 292 7.74 21.90 13.05
CA PHE A 292 7.49 23.09 13.87
C PHE A 292 8.20 23.00 15.23
N PRO A 293 9.56 22.94 15.25
CA PRO A 293 10.32 22.65 16.47
C PRO A 293 10.27 23.77 17.53
N ASN A 294 9.86 24.97 17.13
CA ASN A 294 9.75 26.11 18.04
C ASN A 294 8.43 26.14 18.82
N ASP A 295 7.48 25.26 18.49
CA ASP A 295 6.20 25.15 19.16
C ASP A 295 6.20 23.93 20.11
N PRO A 296 6.49 24.13 21.42
CA PRO A 296 6.56 23.03 22.37
C PRO A 296 5.21 22.36 22.62
N SER A 297 4.08 23.00 22.24
CA SER A 297 2.75 22.38 22.39
C SER A 297 2.57 21.16 21.48
N LEU A 298 3.34 21.09 20.38
CA LEU A 298 3.28 20.00 19.42
C LEU A 298 4.09 18.77 19.84
N ALA A 299 4.84 18.83 20.94
CA ALA A 299 5.65 17.71 21.41
C ALA A 299 4.83 16.44 21.68
N ASN A 300 3.58 16.61 22.10
CA ASN A 300 2.64 15.52 22.40
C ASN A 300 1.57 15.33 21.31
N ALA A 301 1.72 15.96 20.13
CA ALA A 301 0.78 15.80 19.02
C ALA A 301 1.05 14.47 18.28
N ASP A 302 0.60 13.36 18.87
CA ASP A 302 0.83 11.99 18.40
C ASP A 302 -0.36 11.38 17.64
N ARG A 303 -1.51 12.08 17.60
CA ARG A 303 -2.73 11.68 16.87
C ARG A 303 -2.86 12.30 15.48
N GLN A 304 -1.85 13.05 15.04
CA GLN A 304 -1.75 13.66 13.71
C GLN A 304 -0.36 13.43 13.14
N PHE A 305 -0.23 13.53 11.83
CA PHE A 305 1.08 13.49 11.18
C PHE A 305 1.08 14.32 9.90
N LEU A 306 2.29 14.64 9.44
CA LEU A 306 2.51 15.27 8.15
C LEU A 306 3.07 14.26 7.15
N LEU A 307 2.68 14.41 5.88
CA LEU A 307 3.44 13.88 4.76
C LEU A 307 4.33 15.00 4.22
N GLY A 308 5.63 14.85 4.40
CA GLY A 308 6.62 15.90 4.19
C GLY A 308 6.26 17.15 5.00
N ARG A 309 6.35 18.33 4.35
CA ARG A 309 6.01 19.61 4.99
C ARG A 309 4.60 20.12 4.67
N ALA A 310 3.92 19.53 3.68
CA ALA A 310 2.79 20.16 3.01
C ALA A 310 1.42 19.57 3.33
N ILE A 311 1.32 18.31 3.77
CA ILE A 311 0.03 17.63 3.95
C ILE A 311 -0.14 17.23 5.40
N LEU A 312 -1.15 17.77 6.08
CA LEU A 312 -1.55 17.40 7.43
C LEU A 312 -2.73 16.42 7.39
N VAL A 313 -2.58 15.29 8.07
CA VAL A 313 -3.61 14.25 8.17
C VAL A 313 -4.10 14.18 9.62
N THR A 314 -5.41 14.28 9.82
CA THR A 314 -6.05 14.26 11.15
C THR A 314 -7.09 13.14 11.22
N PRO A 315 -6.68 11.90 11.50
CA PRO A 315 -7.57 10.73 11.49
C PRO A 315 -8.50 10.68 12.71
N VAL A 316 -9.71 10.15 12.53
CA VAL A 316 -10.57 9.73 13.65
C VAL A 316 -10.03 8.39 14.18
N LEU A 317 -9.69 8.36 15.47
CA LEU A 317 -9.14 7.18 16.16
C LEU A 317 -10.09 6.59 17.21
N GLU A 318 -11.25 7.22 17.42
CA GLU A 318 -12.22 6.81 18.43
C GLU A 318 -13.45 6.16 17.79
N PRO A 319 -13.87 4.96 18.25
CA PRO A 319 -15.07 4.27 17.77
C PRO A 319 -16.33 5.14 17.76
N GLY A 320 -17.11 5.07 16.68
CA GLY A 320 -18.40 5.76 16.58
C GLY A 320 -18.35 7.29 16.48
N SER A 321 -17.17 7.92 16.52
CA SER A 321 -17.06 9.37 16.41
C SER A 321 -17.27 9.86 14.97
N SER A 322 -17.97 10.98 14.83
CA SER A 322 -18.14 11.75 13.59
C SER A 322 -17.33 13.05 13.58
N THR A 323 -16.47 13.24 14.57
CA THR A 323 -15.59 14.41 14.72
C THR A 323 -14.22 14.00 15.25
N VAL A 324 -13.22 14.86 15.09
CA VAL A 324 -11.89 14.68 15.67
C VAL A 324 -11.33 16.02 16.12
N ASP A 325 -10.68 16.04 17.28
CA ASP A 325 -9.90 17.19 17.70
C ASP A 325 -8.50 17.10 17.09
N GLY A 326 -8.09 18.17 16.41
CA GLY A 326 -6.77 18.30 15.81
C GLY A 326 -6.16 19.67 16.04
N VAL A 327 -4.84 19.72 16.00
CA VAL A 327 -4.05 20.95 16.07
C VAL A 327 -3.64 21.37 14.67
N PHE A 328 -3.71 22.68 14.40
CA PHE A 328 -3.18 23.29 13.18
C PHE A 328 -1.87 24.02 13.53
N PRO A 329 -0.69 23.48 13.17
CA PRO A 329 0.58 24.09 13.51
C PRO A 329 0.76 25.51 12.93
N GLY A 330 1.61 26.30 13.58
CA GLY A 330 1.94 27.67 13.17
C GLY A 330 1.49 28.76 14.13
N LEU A 331 1.10 28.41 15.36
CA LEU A 331 0.74 29.35 16.42
C LEU A 331 1.90 30.29 16.76
N VAL A 332 3.11 29.71 16.87
CA VAL A 332 4.34 30.45 17.23
C VAL A 332 4.89 31.22 16.03
N GLU A 333 4.98 30.59 14.86
CA GLU A 333 5.54 31.20 13.66
C GLU A 333 4.61 32.29 13.08
N GLY A 334 3.31 32.20 13.34
CA GLY A 334 2.30 33.20 12.97
C GLY A 334 2.07 33.37 11.45
N LYS A 335 2.75 32.60 10.61
CA LYS A 335 2.73 32.73 9.14
C LYS A 335 1.85 31.71 8.43
N GLU A 336 1.44 30.66 9.12
CA GLU A 336 0.79 29.51 8.49
C GLU A 336 -0.66 29.78 8.08
N LEU A 337 -1.03 29.12 6.99
CA LEU A 337 -2.39 28.92 6.52
C LEU A 337 -2.54 27.43 6.23
N TRP A 338 -3.70 26.89 6.53
CA TRP A 338 -4.06 25.53 6.15
C TRP A 338 -5.24 25.60 5.21
N TYR A 339 -5.33 24.67 4.26
CA TYR A 339 -6.42 24.62 3.30
C TYR A 339 -7.05 23.23 3.34
N ASP A 340 -8.36 23.16 3.52
CA ASP A 340 -9.09 21.90 3.43
C ASP A 340 -8.89 21.28 2.04
N TRP A 341 -8.44 20.03 1.99
CA TRP A 341 -8.14 19.35 0.72
C TRP A 341 -9.34 19.22 -0.21
N TYR A 342 -10.53 19.02 0.36
CA TYR A 342 -11.73 18.65 -0.38
C TYR A 342 -12.43 19.85 -0.99
N ASN A 343 -12.43 20.99 -0.30
CA ASN A 343 -13.13 22.20 -0.73
C ASN A 343 -12.22 23.42 -0.95
N GLY A 344 -10.93 23.34 -0.60
CA GLY A 344 -9.96 24.43 -0.78
C GLY A 344 -10.16 25.62 0.16
N THR A 345 -11.00 25.50 1.19
CA THR A 345 -11.26 26.59 2.14
C THR A 345 -10.04 26.85 3.00
N ALA A 346 -9.62 28.11 3.06
CA ALA A 346 -8.53 28.55 3.91
C ALA A 346 -8.97 28.58 5.38
N LEU A 347 -8.22 27.87 6.22
CA LEU A 347 -8.28 27.89 7.67
C LEU A 347 -7.07 28.68 8.18
N ALA A 348 -7.35 29.77 8.89
CA ALA A 348 -6.32 30.43 9.67
C ALA A 348 -5.98 29.54 10.86
N VAL A 349 -4.71 29.55 11.29
CA VAL A 349 -4.33 28.92 12.56
C VAL A 349 -5.24 29.49 13.66
N PRO A 350 -6.02 28.65 14.36
CA PRO A 350 -6.94 29.10 15.41
C PRO A 350 -6.19 29.70 16.60
N GLU A 351 -6.85 30.52 17.43
CA GLU A 351 -6.23 31.11 18.63
C GLU A 351 -6.01 30.08 19.76
N ARG A 352 -6.64 28.91 19.67
CA ARG A 352 -6.49 27.77 20.58
C ARG A 352 -5.91 26.59 19.82
N ALA A 353 -5.12 25.77 20.51
CA ALA A 353 -4.45 24.61 19.91
C ALA A 353 -5.46 23.60 19.34
N ASP A 354 -6.51 23.26 20.09
CA ASP A 354 -7.44 22.22 19.68
C ASP A 354 -8.61 22.79 18.84
N THR A 355 -8.81 22.21 17.66
CA THR A 355 -9.93 22.48 16.78
C THR A 355 -10.72 21.20 16.55
N THR A 356 -12.00 21.21 16.90
CA THR A 356 -12.92 20.12 16.57
C THR A 356 -13.29 20.19 15.08
N ILE A 357 -12.95 19.14 14.34
CA ILE A 357 -13.13 19.03 12.90
C ILE A 357 -14.22 17.99 12.61
N SER A 358 -15.13 18.30 11.69
CA SER A 358 -16.13 17.35 11.20
C SER A 358 -15.45 16.22 10.42
N ALA A 359 -15.71 14.99 10.82
CA ALA A 359 -15.10 13.80 10.25
C ALA A 359 -16.09 12.61 10.26
N PRO A 360 -17.22 12.69 9.53
CA PRO A 360 -18.15 11.56 9.45
C PRO A 360 -17.47 10.30 8.88
N LEU A 361 -18.05 9.12 9.12
CA LEU A 361 -17.54 7.87 8.54
C LEU A 361 -17.44 8.00 7.01
N GLY A 362 -16.33 7.54 6.42
CA GLY A 362 -16.06 7.75 4.99
C GLY A 362 -15.34 9.07 4.65
N HIS A 363 -15.26 10.04 5.57
CA HIS A 363 -14.40 11.24 5.46
C HIS A 363 -13.21 11.22 6.43
N ILE A 364 -12.01 11.55 5.94
CA ILE A 364 -10.80 11.76 6.75
C ILE A 364 -10.30 13.19 6.53
N PRO A 365 -10.17 14.02 7.58
CA PRO A 365 -9.66 15.37 7.42
C PRO A 365 -8.21 15.41 6.91
N VAL A 366 -8.02 16.13 5.81
CA VAL A 366 -6.71 16.34 5.16
C VAL A 366 -6.59 17.81 4.83
N HIS A 367 -5.46 18.42 5.19
CA HIS A 367 -5.21 19.83 4.95
C HIS A 367 -3.86 20.06 4.26
N VAL A 368 -3.84 21.00 3.31
CA VAL A 368 -2.64 21.44 2.61
C VAL A 368 -2.11 22.69 3.28
N ARG A 369 -0.83 22.68 3.66
CA ARG A 369 -0.13 23.86 4.21
C ARG A 369 0.03 24.92 3.12
N GLY A 370 -0.15 26.17 3.47
CA GLY A 370 0.30 27.31 2.67
C GLY A 370 1.80 27.25 2.38
N ALA A 371 2.27 28.13 1.51
CA ALA A 371 3.62 28.08 0.94
C ALA A 371 3.95 26.80 0.13
N SER A 372 2.96 25.97 -0.20
CA SER A 372 3.18 24.69 -0.87
C SER A 372 2.65 24.68 -2.30
N ILE A 373 3.39 24.04 -3.20
CA ILE A 373 2.90 23.66 -4.53
C ILE A 373 2.84 22.14 -4.58
N LEU A 374 1.79 21.57 -5.15
CA LEU A 374 1.66 20.12 -5.34
C LEU A 374 1.54 19.82 -6.83
N ALA A 375 2.43 18.97 -7.33
CA ALA A 375 2.23 18.30 -8.61
C ALA A 375 1.38 17.05 -8.37
N LEU A 376 0.28 16.94 -9.10
CA LEU A 376 -0.73 15.90 -8.93
C LEU A 376 -1.00 15.22 -10.27
N GLN A 377 -1.47 13.98 -10.21
CA GLN A 377 -1.99 13.24 -11.35
C GLN A 377 -3.42 12.76 -11.06
N GLN A 378 -4.16 12.37 -12.08
CA GLN A 378 -5.51 11.85 -11.88
C GLN A 378 -5.46 10.41 -11.36
N PRO A 379 -6.33 10.04 -10.42
CA PRO A 379 -6.31 8.70 -9.87
C PRO A 379 -6.82 7.68 -10.90
N ALA A 380 -6.21 6.50 -10.90
CA ALA A 380 -6.59 5.34 -11.69
C ALA A 380 -6.45 4.08 -10.84
N LEU A 381 -6.71 2.88 -11.38
CA LEU A 381 -6.66 1.65 -10.59
C LEU A 381 -5.23 1.16 -10.35
N THR A 382 -4.27 1.59 -11.19
CA THR A 382 -2.85 1.22 -11.08
C THR A 382 -1.94 2.44 -11.22
N THR A 383 -0.73 2.35 -10.69
CA THR A 383 0.29 3.42 -10.86
C THR A 383 0.72 3.57 -12.32
N ARG A 384 0.70 2.47 -13.10
CA ARG A 384 0.93 2.52 -14.56
C ARG A 384 -0.05 3.49 -15.23
N GLU A 385 -1.34 3.32 -14.97
CA GLU A 385 -2.38 4.20 -15.52
C GLU A 385 -2.29 5.63 -14.96
N VAL A 386 -2.05 5.80 -13.64
CA VAL A 386 -1.90 7.15 -13.05
C VAL A 386 -0.79 7.93 -13.73
N ARG A 387 0.36 7.28 -13.99
CA ARG A 387 1.54 7.90 -14.60
C ARG A 387 1.32 8.33 -16.05
N GLU A 388 0.27 7.85 -16.71
CA GLU A 388 -0.14 8.28 -18.06
C GLU A 388 -1.21 9.38 -18.04
N THR A 389 -1.68 9.78 -16.85
CA THR A 389 -2.67 10.84 -16.75
C THR A 389 -2.02 12.23 -16.80
N PRO A 390 -2.75 13.24 -17.31
CA PRO A 390 -2.29 14.63 -17.29
C PRO A 390 -1.99 15.14 -15.87
N TRP A 391 -1.06 16.09 -15.80
CA TRP A 391 -0.69 16.77 -14.57
C TRP A 391 -1.71 17.83 -14.16
N ASP A 392 -1.92 17.97 -12.86
CA ASP A 392 -2.49 19.17 -12.24
C ASP A 392 -1.45 19.80 -11.31
N ILE A 393 -1.37 21.13 -11.30
CA ILE A 393 -0.57 21.88 -10.32
C ILE A 393 -1.51 22.60 -9.35
N LEU A 394 -1.38 22.32 -8.07
CA LEU A 394 -2.08 23.05 -7.01
C LEU A 394 -1.10 23.99 -6.31
N VAL A 395 -1.44 25.27 -6.20
CA VAL A 395 -0.64 26.30 -5.53
C VAL A 395 -1.41 26.77 -4.30
N ALA A 396 -0.95 26.38 -3.10
CA ALA A 396 -1.47 26.83 -1.82
C ALA A 396 -0.61 27.98 -1.28
N PHE A 397 -1.11 29.20 -1.41
CA PHE A 397 -0.37 30.40 -1.00
C PHE A 397 -0.34 30.58 0.53
N ASP A 398 0.79 31.05 1.05
CA ASP A 398 0.89 31.55 2.42
C ASP A 398 0.28 32.96 2.58
N LYS A 399 0.44 33.56 3.78
CA LYS A 399 -0.07 34.91 4.08
C LYS A 399 0.60 36.00 3.23
N ASN A 400 1.78 35.71 2.69
CA ASN A 400 2.58 36.62 1.87
C ASN A 400 2.33 36.39 0.37
N GLY A 401 1.44 35.48 0.00
CA GLY A 401 1.15 35.15 -1.38
C GLY A 401 2.27 34.42 -2.10
N GLN A 402 3.05 33.62 -1.37
CA GLN A 402 4.16 32.82 -1.91
C GLN A 402 3.88 31.32 -1.76
N ALA A 403 4.43 30.52 -2.67
CA ALA A 403 4.43 29.06 -2.59
C ALA A 403 5.61 28.44 -3.34
N LYS A 404 6.11 27.29 -2.88
CA LYS A 404 7.23 26.58 -3.50
C LYS A 404 7.06 25.07 -3.45
N ALA A 405 7.70 24.36 -4.37
CA ALA A 405 7.83 22.91 -4.33
C ALA A 405 9.00 22.42 -5.14
N ASP A 406 9.31 21.14 -4.95
CA ASP A 406 10.25 20.37 -5.73
C ASP A 406 9.49 19.25 -6.43
N LEU A 407 9.97 18.82 -7.59
CA LEU A 407 9.47 17.67 -8.35
C LEU A 407 10.65 16.84 -8.82
N TYR A 408 10.50 15.53 -8.72
CA TYR A 408 11.45 14.54 -9.21
C TYR A 408 10.70 13.56 -10.10
N LEU A 409 11.23 13.32 -11.31
CA LEU A 409 10.71 12.35 -12.26
C LEU A 409 11.84 11.46 -12.78
N ASP A 410 11.53 10.19 -12.94
CA ASP A 410 12.31 9.17 -13.65
C ASP A 410 11.35 8.11 -14.21
N ASP A 411 11.86 6.95 -14.63
CA ASP A 411 11.03 5.85 -15.12
C ASP A 411 10.23 5.12 -14.01
N GLY A 412 10.52 5.39 -12.74
CA GLY A 412 9.85 4.83 -11.58
C GLY A 412 10.26 3.40 -11.20
N VAL A 413 11.20 2.77 -11.92
CA VAL A 413 11.49 1.32 -11.78
C VAL A 413 12.98 0.97 -11.87
N SER A 414 13.77 1.67 -12.66
CA SER A 414 15.16 1.30 -12.91
C SER A 414 16.03 1.57 -11.68
N VAL A 415 16.89 0.61 -11.34
CA VAL A 415 17.91 0.79 -10.27
C VAL A 415 18.83 1.97 -10.58
N VAL A 416 19.21 2.11 -11.86
CA VAL A 416 19.93 3.28 -12.39
C VAL A 416 19.14 3.81 -13.58
N PRO A 417 18.35 4.88 -13.40
CA PRO A 417 17.57 5.46 -14.49
C PRO A 417 18.48 6.03 -15.59
N ASN A 418 18.14 5.78 -16.86
CA ASN A 418 18.86 6.37 -18.00
C ASN A 418 18.73 7.90 -18.05
N ALA A 419 17.60 8.43 -17.56
CA ALA A 419 17.37 9.85 -17.41
C ALA A 419 16.51 10.13 -16.18
N THR A 420 16.76 11.26 -15.53
CA THR A 420 15.94 11.80 -14.44
C THR A 420 15.63 13.26 -14.73
N LEU A 421 14.72 13.87 -13.97
CA LEU A 421 14.43 15.30 -13.98
C LEU A 421 14.19 15.75 -12.54
N THR A 422 14.91 16.78 -12.11
CA THR A 422 14.59 17.54 -10.90
C THR A 422 14.20 18.95 -11.29
N MET A 423 13.11 19.45 -10.71
CA MET A 423 12.56 20.76 -11.01
C MET A 423 12.06 21.44 -9.75
N THR A 424 12.27 22.75 -9.64
CA THR A 424 11.74 23.58 -8.56
C THR A 424 10.62 24.46 -9.09
N PHE A 425 9.50 24.50 -8.37
CA PHE A 425 8.43 25.47 -8.58
C PHE A 425 8.54 26.61 -7.56
N ALA A 426 8.31 27.82 -8.04
CA ALA A 426 8.13 28.99 -7.19
C ALA A 426 6.98 29.83 -7.74
N SER A 427 6.06 30.21 -6.86
CA SER A 427 4.90 31.01 -7.19
C SER A 427 4.79 32.23 -6.27
N THR A 428 4.44 33.35 -6.88
CA THR A 428 3.81 34.50 -6.22
C THR A 428 2.38 34.62 -6.75
N HIS A 429 1.53 35.45 -6.13
CA HIS A 429 0.18 35.71 -6.65
C HIS A 429 0.13 36.09 -8.15
N ARG A 430 1.22 36.60 -8.73
CA ARG A 430 1.28 37.08 -10.12
C ARG A 430 2.05 36.18 -11.09
N LYS A 431 2.88 35.26 -10.60
CA LYS A 431 3.79 34.48 -11.43
C LYS A 431 4.03 33.11 -10.81
N LEU A 432 3.72 32.06 -11.57
CA LEU A 432 4.21 30.71 -11.33
C LEU A 432 5.41 30.46 -12.26
N SER A 433 6.51 29.98 -11.69
CA SER A 433 7.72 29.61 -12.41
C SER A 433 8.09 28.17 -12.08
N ALA A 434 8.61 27.47 -13.09
CA ALA A 434 9.14 26.13 -12.98
C ALA A 434 10.54 26.14 -13.58
N THR A 435 11.54 25.67 -12.83
CA THR A 435 12.94 25.71 -13.23
C THR A 435 13.54 24.33 -13.11
N ILE A 436 13.99 23.78 -14.23
CA ILE A 436 14.72 22.52 -14.25
C ILE A 436 16.07 22.76 -13.58
N THR A 437 16.34 22.04 -12.50
CA THR A 437 17.61 22.14 -11.77
C THR A 437 18.60 21.08 -12.23
N GLN A 438 18.11 19.90 -12.61
CA GLN A 438 18.95 18.81 -13.09
C GLN A 438 18.18 17.86 -14.01
N GLY A 439 18.92 17.19 -14.90
CA GLY A 439 18.43 16.05 -15.65
C GLY A 439 17.90 16.37 -17.05
N GLY A 440 17.37 15.34 -17.71
CA GLY A 440 16.90 15.39 -19.09
C GLY A 440 15.71 14.47 -19.37
N TRP A 441 15.07 13.93 -18.33
CA TRP A 441 13.84 13.15 -18.49
C TRP A 441 12.75 14.00 -19.15
N LYS A 442 12.11 13.43 -20.18
CA LYS A 442 11.06 14.08 -20.95
C LYS A 442 9.75 13.36 -20.72
N ASP A 443 8.96 13.89 -19.79
CA ASP A 443 7.60 13.43 -19.63
C ASP A 443 6.72 13.85 -20.82
N GLN A 444 5.85 12.96 -21.28
CA GLN A 444 4.95 13.17 -22.42
C GLN A 444 3.56 13.64 -21.97
N ASN A 445 3.26 13.58 -20.68
CA ASN A 445 1.98 13.99 -20.14
C ASN A 445 1.77 15.51 -20.25
N ALA A 446 0.55 15.92 -20.60
CA ALA A 446 0.18 17.33 -20.65
C ALA A 446 -0.08 17.90 -19.24
N LEU A 447 0.14 19.20 -19.07
CA LEU A 447 -0.42 19.95 -17.94
C LEU A 447 -1.89 20.25 -18.24
N LYS A 448 -2.80 19.66 -17.47
CA LYS A 448 -4.23 19.85 -17.60
C LYS A 448 -4.70 21.10 -16.89
N SER A 449 -4.38 21.26 -15.61
CA SER A 449 -4.90 22.37 -14.81
C SER A 449 -3.92 22.98 -13.83
N ILE A 450 -4.15 24.25 -13.49
CA ILE A 450 -3.50 24.95 -12.38
C ILE A 450 -4.60 25.46 -11.46
N SER A 451 -4.56 25.06 -10.18
CA SER A 451 -5.49 25.49 -9.14
C SER A 451 -4.77 26.41 -8.15
N LEU A 452 -5.33 27.59 -7.90
CA LEU A 452 -4.76 28.58 -6.98
C LEU A 452 -5.63 28.67 -5.72
N TRP A 453 -5.05 28.37 -4.56
CA TRP A 453 -5.71 28.44 -3.26
C TRP A 453 -5.19 29.65 -2.50
N VAL A 454 -6.10 30.60 -2.24
CA VAL A 454 -5.84 31.86 -1.55
C VAL A 454 -6.86 32.09 -0.44
N LYS A 455 -6.44 32.73 0.66
CA LYS A 455 -7.38 33.26 1.66
C LYS A 455 -8.09 34.50 1.08
N LYS A 456 -9.38 34.36 0.78
CA LYS A 456 -10.20 35.39 0.12
C LYS A 456 -10.29 36.67 0.97
N HIS A 457 -9.71 37.77 0.50
CA HIS A 457 -10.10 39.13 0.89
C HIS A 457 -10.94 39.73 -0.23
N GLY A 458 -12.25 39.45 -0.27
CA GLY A 458 -13.26 40.25 -0.99
C GLY A 458 -13.18 40.44 -2.52
N ARG A 459 -12.15 39.99 -3.26
CA ARG A 459 -12.08 40.13 -4.73
C ARG A 459 -11.51 38.88 -5.41
N ALA A 460 -12.05 38.57 -6.59
CA ALA A 460 -11.67 37.42 -7.41
C ALA A 460 -10.30 37.63 -8.07
N LEU A 461 -9.47 36.58 -8.09
CA LEU A 461 -8.24 36.55 -8.89
C LEU A 461 -8.54 35.93 -10.25
N VAL A 462 -8.11 36.61 -11.32
CA VAL A 462 -8.15 36.18 -12.72
C VAL A 462 -6.72 35.86 -13.13
N GLY A 463 -6.49 34.70 -13.76
CA GLY A 463 -5.20 34.33 -14.33
C GLY A 463 -5.39 33.50 -15.60
N ALA A 464 -4.79 33.94 -16.71
CA ALA A 464 -4.90 33.32 -18.02
C ALA A 464 -3.72 32.38 -18.31
N TRP A 465 -3.98 31.29 -19.05
CA TRP A 465 -2.95 30.48 -19.69
C TRP A 465 -3.35 30.20 -21.15
N ASN A 466 -2.61 30.79 -22.10
CA ASN A 466 -2.72 30.56 -23.55
C ASN A 466 -4.15 30.56 -24.17
N GLY A 467 -4.93 31.59 -23.85
CA GLY A 467 -6.07 32.06 -24.66
C GLY A 467 -7.22 31.08 -24.84
N GLU A 468 -8.02 30.87 -23.79
CA GLU A 468 -9.50 30.88 -23.82
C GLU A 468 -10.05 30.67 -22.39
N LEU A 469 -11.10 31.43 -22.05
CA LEU A 469 -11.70 31.50 -20.72
C LEU A 469 -13.07 30.80 -20.73
N ALA A 470 -13.25 29.80 -19.86
CA ALA A 470 -14.58 29.38 -19.44
C ALA A 470 -14.62 29.35 -17.90
N LEU A 471 -15.23 30.37 -17.30
CA LEU A 471 -15.51 30.44 -15.88
C LEU A 471 -16.66 29.48 -15.55
N ASN A 472 -16.46 28.55 -14.61
CA ASN A 472 -17.55 28.02 -13.81
C ASN A 472 -17.20 28.15 -12.33
N GLU A 473 -18.19 27.99 -11.45
CA GLU A 473 -18.12 28.20 -9.99
C GLU A 473 -17.08 27.35 -9.23
N ARG A 474 -16.24 26.58 -9.94
CA ARG A 474 -15.00 25.98 -9.46
C ARG A 474 -13.86 26.38 -10.40
N TYR A 475 -12.92 27.18 -9.89
CA TYR A 475 -11.76 27.68 -10.61
C TYR A 475 -10.88 26.54 -11.16
N GLN A 476 -11.08 26.16 -12.43
CA GLN A 476 -10.32 25.15 -13.16
C GLN A 476 -9.92 25.73 -14.52
N LEU A 477 -8.63 25.89 -14.77
CA LEU A 477 -8.09 26.12 -16.13
C LEU A 477 -7.90 24.74 -16.77
N GLN A 478 -8.41 24.50 -17.99
CA GLN A 478 -8.17 23.27 -18.76
C GLN A 478 -7.51 23.61 -20.11
N ARG A 479 -6.58 22.77 -20.60
CA ARG A 479 -6.13 22.82 -22.00
C ARG A 479 -6.04 21.42 -22.63
N GLU A 480 -6.50 21.33 -23.88
CA GLU A 480 -6.32 20.19 -24.77
C GLU A 480 -5.06 20.42 -25.65
N ARG A 481 -4.21 19.38 -25.75
CA ARG A 481 -3.03 19.18 -26.65
C ARG A 481 -1.62 19.49 -26.11
N ALA A 482 -0.74 18.56 -26.48
CA ALA A 482 0.61 18.25 -25.99
C ALA A 482 1.68 19.32 -26.26
N TRP A 483 2.73 19.30 -25.45
CA TRP A 483 3.92 20.13 -25.58
C TRP A 483 4.79 19.71 -26.77
N SER A 484 5.04 20.62 -27.72
CA SER A 484 6.22 20.57 -28.58
C SER A 484 7.33 21.40 -27.94
N SER A 485 8.53 20.83 -27.87
CA SER A 485 9.78 21.51 -27.53
C SER A 485 9.84 22.91 -28.15
N HIS A 486 9.92 23.94 -27.32
CA HIS A 486 10.48 25.30 -27.53
C HIS A 486 9.81 26.23 -26.49
N CYS A 487 10.25 26.19 -25.23
CA CYS A 487 9.89 27.22 -24.26
C CYS A 487 11.11 27.53 -23.39
N ASN A 488 11.99 28.36 -23.95
CA ASN A 488 12.88 29.21 -23.17
C ASN A 488 12.13 30.53 -22.91
N SER A 489 12.23 31.04 -21.68
CA SER A 489 11.83 32.38 -21.20
C SER A 489 10.36 32.61 -20.78
N GLU A 490 10.26 32.99 -19.50
CA GLU A 490 9.28 33.85 -18.80
C GLU A 490 7.82 33.93 -19.30
N CYS A 491 6.89 33.50 -18.45
CA CYS A 491 5.52 33.99 -18.48
C CYS A 491 5.43 35.32 -17.69
N GLN A 492 5.22 36.44 -18.39
CA GLN A 492 4.73 37.70 -17.82
C GLN A 492 3.21 37.81 -18.04
N MET A 493 2.45 38.14 -17.00
CA MET A 493 1.05 38.58 -17.15
C MET A 493 1.04 40.06 -17.56
N ASP A 494 0.24 40.38 -18.58
CA ASP A 494 0.15 41.72 -19.17
C ASP A 494 -0.39 42.75 -18.17
N ASN A 495 0.17 43.97 -18.25
CA ASN A 495 -0.08 45.08 -17.33
C ASN A 495 -1.36 45.83 -17.73
N SER A 496 -2.43 45.67 -16.96
CA SER A 496 -3.45 46.72 -16.86
C SER A 496 -4.22 46.60 -15.53
N ASP A 497 -3.80 47.45 -14.59
CA ASP A 497 -4.42 47.96 -13.35
C ASP A 497 -5.19 47.02 -12.39
#